data_AF-A0A2V8RG45-F1
#
_entry.id   AF-A0A2V8RG45-F1
#
_cell.length_a   1.000
_cell.length_b   1.000
_cell.length_c   1.000
_cell.angle_alpha   90.00
_cell.angle_beta   90.00
_cell.angle_gamma   90.00
#
_symmetry.space_group_name_H-M   'P 1'
#
loop_
_entity.id
_entity.type
_entity.pdbx_description
1 polymer ?
#
loop_
_entity_poly.entity_id
_entity_poly.type
_entity_poly.pdbx_seq_one_letter_code
_entity_poly.pdbx_strand_id
1 'polypeptide(L)' 'YDLVYNPIETRFLRAARAAGCETLSGLEMLIAQAVEQFKLWTGQYPNVEIMRAAAQRALG' A
#
# COMPACT_ATOMS: atom_id res chain seq x y z
N TYR A 1 4.85 9.95 -3.98
CA TYR A 1 4.89 8.58 -3.42
C TYR A 1 5.63 8.62 -2.09
N ASP A 2 5.09 7.96 -1.06
CA ASP A 2 5.69 7.85 0.27
C ASP A 2 5.61 6.38 0.70
N LEU A 3 6.70 5.82 1.25
CA LEU A 3 6.75 4.43 1.72
C LEU A 3 6.06 4.25 3.07
N VAL A 4 5.87 5.33 3.83
CA VAL A 4 5.14 5.29 5.10
C VAL A 4 3.66 5.02 4.82
N TYR A 5 3.13 4.01 5.50
CA TYR A 5 1.73 3.58 5.38
C TYR A 5 0.93 3.67 6.69
N ASN A 6 1.57 4.08 7.78
CA ASN A 6 0.90 4.35 9.06
C ASN A 6 1.38 5.71 9.63
N PRO A 7 0.56 6.77 9.57
CA PRO A 7 -0.77 6.82 8.94
C PRO A 7 -0.70 6.71 7.41
N ILE A 8 -1.80 6.27 6.77
CA ILE A 8 -1.89 6.15 5.29
C ILE A 8 -1.62 7.50 4.61
N GLU A 9 -2.11 8.58 5.21
CA GLU A 9 -1.87 9.93 4.73
C GLU A 9 -0.87 10.67 5.63
N THR A 10 0.38 10.71 5.19
CA THR A 10 1.44 11.44 5.89
C THR A 10 1.35 12.94 5.66
N ARG A 11 2.05 13.73 6.50
CA ARG A 11 2.18 15.17 6.27
C ARG A 11 2.80 15.48 4.90
N PHE A 12 3.73 14.64 4.45
CA PHE A 12 4.36 14.77 3.14
C PHE A 12 3.34 14.57 2.01
N LEU A 13 2.56 13.50 2.06
CA LEU A 13 1.51 13.25 1.06
C LEU A 13 0.43 14.35 1.08
N ARG A 14 0.02 14.86 2.24
CA ARG A 14 -0.91 16.00 2.32
C ARG A 14 -0.36 17.24 1.63
N ALA A 15 0.91 17.57 1.88
CA ALA A 15 1.54 18.74 1.26
C ALA A 15 1.66 18.58 -0.26
N ALA A 16 2.03 17.39 -0.73
CA ALA A 16 2.11 17.07 -2.16
C ALA A 16 0.73 17.19 -2.83
N ARG A 17 -0.33 16.64 -2.22
CA ARG A 17 -1.70 16.77 -2.75
C ARG A 17 -2.16 18.23 -2.77
N ALA A 18 -1.87 19.00 -1.73
CA ALA A 18 -2.20 20.43 -1.69
C ALA A 18 -1.45 21.24 -2.76
N ALA A 19 -0.28 20.78 -3.19
CA ALA A 19 0.48 21.35 -4.29
C ALA A 19 0.02 20.87 -5.69
N GLY A 20 -1.06 20.08 -5.78
CA GLY A 20 -1.58 19.54 -7.04
C GLY A 20 -0.84 18.32 -7.56
N CYS A 21 0.04 17.70 -6.76
CA CYS A 21 0.73 16.48 -7.16
C CYS A 21 -0.15 15.24 -6.97
N GLU A 22 0.03 14.26 -7.86
CA GLU A 22 -0.49 12.91 -7.64
C GLU A 22 0.25 12.24 -6.47
N THR A 23 -0.51 11.59 -5.59
CA THR A 23 0.01 10.96 -4.37
C THR A 23 -0.25 9.47 -4.39
N LEU A 24 0.75 8.68 -3.99
CA LEU A 24 0.66 7.25 -3.81
C LEU A 24 1.16 6.90 -2.41
N SER A 25 0.36 6.18 -1.63
CA SER A 25 0.70 5.80 -0.25
C SER A 25 1.57 4.54 -0.19
N GLY A 26 2.22 4.31 0.95
CA GLY A 26 3.09 3.16 1.15
C GLY A 26 2.34 1.83 1.16
N LEU A 27 1.01 1.86 1.34
CA LEU A 27 0.17 0.67 1.33
C LEU A 27 0.21 -0.05 -0.02
N GLU A 28 0.31 0.69 -1.13
CA GLU A 28 0.41 0.10 -2.46
C GLU A 28 1.68 -0.74 -2.60
N MET A 29 2.80 -0.22 -2.08
CA MET A 29 4.05 -0.96 -2.07
C MET A 29 3.98 -2.16 -1.13
N LEU A 30 3.39 -2.00 0.06
CA LEU A 30 3.18 -3.10 1.02
C LEU A 30 2.38 -4.26 0.38
N ILE A 31 1.38 -3.96 -0.43
CA ILE A 31 0.58 -4.97 -1.13
C ILE A 31 1.39 -5.58 -2.29
N ALA A 32 2.01 -4.76 -3.13
CA ALA A 32 2.75 -5.22 -4.31
C ALA A 32 3.87 -6.19 -3.93
N GLN A 33 4.65 -5.89 -2.90
CA GLN A 33 5.69 -6.79 -2.42
C GLN A 33 5.13 -8.10 -1.82
N ALA A 34 3.98 -8.04 -1.14
CA ALA A 34 3.36 -9.22 -0.57
C ALA A 34 2.81 -10.18 -1.65
N VAL A 35 2.34 -9.63 -2.77
CA VAL A 35 1.92 -10.41 -3.95
C VAL A 35 3.09 -11.24 -4.49
N GLU A 36 4.25 -10.62 -4.66
CA GLU A 36 5.44 -11.31 -5.16
C GLU A 36 5.96 -12.33 -4.15
N GLN A 37 5.99 -12.00 -2.85
CA GLN A 37 6.36 -12.95 -1.79
C GLN A 37 5.45 -14.18 -1.78
N PHE A 38 4.14 -13.97 -1.85
CA PHE A 38 3.16 -15.06 -1.85
C PHE A 38 3.37 -15.97 -3.08
N LYS A 39 3.61 -15.39 -4.26
CA LYS A 39 3.94 -16.14 -5.46
C LYS A 39 5.23 -16.92 -5.32
N LEU A 40 6.28 -16.31 -4.78
CA LEU A 40 7.57 -16.97 -4.58
C LEU A 40 7.47 -18.18 -3.64
N TRP A 41 6.65 -18.10 -2.59
CA TRP A 41 6.51 -19.19 -1.62
C TRP A 41 5.51 -20.26 -2.04
N THR A 42 4.42 -19.90 -2.71
CA THR A 42 3.31 -20.83 -2.98
C THR A 42 3.20 -21.26 -4.44
N GLY A 43 3.88 -20.55 -5.35
CA GLY A 43 3.70 -20.70 -6.79
C GLY A 43 2.39 -20.14 -7.33
N GLN A 44 1.55 -19.52 -6.48
CA GLN A 44 0.23 -19.01 -6.85
C GLN A 44 0.18 -17.49 -6.74
N TYR A 45 -0.62 -16.83 -7.58
CA TYR A 45 -0.92 -15.42 -7.40
C TYR A 45 -2.05 -15.25 -6.37
N PRO A 46 -1.87 -14.41 -5.34
CA PRO A 46 -2.94 -14.13 -4.40
C PRO A 46 -3.98 -13.19 -5.01
N ASN A 47 -5.17 -13.16 -4.39
CA ASN A 47 -6.16 -12.13 -4.70
C ASN A 47 -5.76 -10.79 -4.03
N VAL A 48 -5.36 -9.82 -4.86
CA VAL A 48 -4.87 -8.50 -4.42
C VAL A 48 -5.91 -7.73 -3.62
N GLU A 49 -7.19 -7.83 -3.98
CA GLU A 49 -8.27 -7.13 -3.27
C GLU A 49 -8.48 -7.68 -1.85
N ILE A 50 -8.32 -9.00 -1.67
CA ILE A 50 -8.36 -9.61 -0.34
C ILE A 50 -7.18 -9.12 0.51
N MET A 51 -5.98 -9.07 -0.05
CA MET A 51 -4.79 -8.57 0.64
C MET A 51 -4.95 -7.09 1.02
N ARG A 52 -5.45 -6.27 0.09
CA ARG A 52 -5.74 -4.85 0.31
C ARG A 52 -6.74 -4.64 1.44
N ALA A 53 -7.88 -5.32 1.39
CA ALA A 53 -8.91 -5.23 2.42
C ALA A 53 -8.39 -5.70 3.79
N ALA A 54 -7.56 -6.75 3.83
CA ALA A 54 -6.96 -7.23 5.07
C ALA A 54 -5.97 -6.20 5.66
N ALA A 55 -5.10 -5.62 4.83
CA ALA A 55 -4.15 -4.60 5.26
C ALA A 55 -4.85 -3.33 5.76
N GLN A 56 -5.90 -2.88 5.07
CA GLN A 56 -6.72 -1.74 5.51
C GLN A 56 -7.37 -2.00 6.86
N ARG A 57 -8.04 -3.16 7.05
CA ARG A 57 -8.64 -3.54 8.33
C ARG A 57 -7.62 -3.58 9.48
N ALA A 58 -6.37 -3.97 9.20
CA ALA A 58 -5.32 -4.04 10.21
C ALA A 58 -4.76 -2.66 10.60
N LEU A 59 -4.90 -1.65 9.72
CA LEU A 59 -4.38 -0.29 9.94
C LEU A 59 -5.39 0.67 10.60
N GLY A 60 -6.65 0.25 10.77
CA GLY A 60 -7.70 1.01 11.46
C GLY A 60 -8.63 1.72 10.50
#